data_AF-A0A2K8U6N9-F1
#
_entry.id   AF-A0A2K8U6N9-F1
#
_cell.length_a   1.000
_cell.length_b   1.000
_cell.length_c   1.000
_cell.angle_alpha   90.00
_cell.angle_beta   90.00
_cell.angle_gamma   90.00
#
_symmetry.space_group_name_H-M   'P 1'
#
loop_
_entity.id
_entity.type
_entity.pdbx_description
1 polymer ?
#
loop_
_entity_poly.entity_id
_entity_poly.type
_entity_poly.pdbx_seq_one_letter_code
_entity_poly.pdbx_strand_id
1 'polypeptide(L)'
;MITITGLDGQTYQPIDLSFSLEAPGERAVVLVAALPGSGPVQFAVNDDERHQRFLVEVPFPRSDEVSESRRLWLRIDEANRIRVEADAGTRLLILPARAPLPANYLSPVAAPAAIDMAILLDGTSRLLRSHRQEGADPATGWQAHIDQLAVLAAALVDGVARARFRVLAYGDHPLSDILADDLKSAYVLFPPDPDVRRHFTPFTVDALRKALSEVVGTSGGDFIDALGEALDECAFALHWDDATTTRRVLVISGESPGLTLLDDKAELPAGANGVAGRADIETPLAYLHQCRGVEVLAIYHGAPAQLKLDGSGPIATDIRSMLQYAERQFMEQLVCSPRLACTAVDFNPDELASHWRSLRIPMRRFAGPAIVTVNGASGRSG
;
A
#
# COMPACT_ATOMS: atom_id res chain seq x y z
N MET A 1 -13.43 6.12 5.61
CA MET A 1 -13.81 6.04 7.03
C MET A 1 -15.31 5.84 7.04
N ILE A 2 -15.84 4.77 7.63
CA ILE A 2 -17.27 4.72 7.92
C ILE A 2 -17.47 5.54 9.20
N THR A 3 -17.95 6.76 9.08
CA THR A 3 -18.26 7.63 10.22
C THR A 3 -19.74 7.44 10.51
N ILE A 4 -20.14 6.55 11.41
CA ILE A 4 -21.55 6.39 11.75
C ILE A 4 -21.93 7.38 12.84
N THR A 5 -22.97 8.17 12.59
CA THR A 5 -23.56 9.07 13.60
C THR A 5 -24.89 8.48 14.04
N GLY A 6 -25.01 8.13 15.31
CA GLY A 6 -26.26 7.69 15.90
C GLY A 6 -27.30 8.82 15.91
N LEU A 7 -28.57 8.48 16.17
CA LEU A 7 -29.64 9.48 16.35
C LEU A 7 -29.36 10.41 17.56
N ASP A 8 -28.43 10.03 18.43
CA ASP A 8 -27.90 10.78 19.56
C ASP A 8 -26.79 11.80 19.19
N GLY A 9 -26.36 11.84 17.94
CA GLY A 9 -25.30 12.72 17.47
C GLY A 9 -23.88 12.25 17.81
N GLN A 10 -23.71 11.06 18.39
CA GLN A 10 -22.40 10.49 18.71
C GLN A 10 -21.75 9.89 17.45
N THR A 11 -20.47 10.17 17.25
CA THR A 11 -19.66 9.60 16.16
C THR A 11 -18.96 8.33 16.64
N TYR A 12 -19.25 7.20 16.01
CA TYR A 12 -18.72 5.89 16.39
C TYR A 12 -17.45 5.54 15.60
N GLN A 13 -16.44 4.96 16.28
CA GLN A 13 -15.17 4.50 15.70
C GLN A 13 -15.39 3.27 14.77
N PRO A 14 -14.49 2.97 13.81
CA PRO A 14 -14.74 2.02 12.71
C PRO A 14 -14.69 0.52 13.08
N ILE A 15 -14.98 0.17 14.33
CA ILE A 15 -14.78 -1.17 14.91
C ILE A 15 -16.15 -1.69 15.37
N ASP A 16 -16.54 -2.88 14.90
CA ASP A 16 -17.73 -3.65 15.28
C ASP A 16 -18.89 -2.82 15.85
N LEU A 17 -19.66 -2.22 14.95
CA LEU A 17 -20.76 -1.37 15.33
C LEU A 17 -21.94 -2.23 15.77
N SER A 18 -22.21 -2.21 17.05
CA SER A 18 -23.34 -2.90 17.66
C SER A 18 -24.45 -1.90 17.98
N PHE A 19 -25.61 -2.07 17.36
CA PHE A 19 -26.82 -1.32 17.73
C PHE A 19 -28.02 -2.26 17.73
N SER A 20 -29.09 -1.83 18.40
CA SER A 20 -30.30 -2.62 18.52
C SER A 20 -31.42 -2.10 17.64
N LEU A 21 -32.03 -3.03 16.90
CA LEU A 21 -33.30 -2.85 16.20
C LEU A 21 -34.22 -3.97 16.72
N GLU A 22 -35.30 -3.57 17.37
CA GLU A 22 -36.19 -4.45 18.13
C GLU A 22 -37.50 -4.67 17.39
N ALA A 23 -38.02 -3.65 16.71
CA ALA A 23 -39.35 -3.70 16.09
C ALA A 23 -39.35 -3.40 14.59
N PRO A 24 -40.30 -3.99 13.82
CA PRO A 24 -40.56 -3.59 12.44
C PRO A 24 -40.80 -2.08 12.32
N GLY A 25 -40.15 -1.45 11.34
CA GLY A 25 -40.24 0.00 11.11
C GLY A 25 -39.19 0.83 11.85
N GLU A 26 -38.49 0.27 12.84
CA GLU A 26 -37.32 0.92 13.44
C GLU A 26 -36.18 1.03 12.44
N ARG A 27 -35.42 2.12 12.53
CA ARG A 27 -34.35 2.46 11.59
C ARG A 27 -33.09 2.87 12.33
N ALA A 28 -31.97 2.30 11.93
CA ALA A 28 -30.64 2.81 12.26
C ALA A 28 -30.06 3.54 11.05
N VAL A 29 -29.34 4.63 11.31
CA VAL A 29 -28.63 5.37 10.26
C VAL A 29 -27.17 4.96 10.29
N VAL A 30 -26.66 4.55 9.13
CA VAL A 30 -25.27 4.20 8.90
C VAL A 30 -24.70 5.18 7.88
N LEU A 31 -23.70 5.93 8.31
CA LEU A 31 -23.02 6.91 7.46
C LEU A 31 -21.69 6.29 7.01
N VAL A 32 -21.53 6.14 5.69
CA VAL A 32 -20.38 5.48 5.06
C VAL A 32 -19.60 6.52 4.28
N ALA A 33 -18.28 6.59 4.43
CA ALA A 33 -17.43 7.42 3.57
C ALA A 33 -16.21 6.65 3.06
N ALA A 34 -15.87 6.88 1.80
CA ALA A 34 -14.64 6.37 1.19
C ALA A 34 -13.41 7.13 1.73
N LEU A 35 -12.30 6.42 1.91
CA LEU A 35 -11.00 7.05 2.12
C LEU A 35 -10.42 7.53 0.77
N PRO A 36 -9.48 8.49 0.78
CA PRO A 36 -8.67 8.79 -0.39
C PRO A 36 -8.11 7.53 -1.05
N GLY A 37 -8.18 7.46 -2.37
CA GLY A 37 -7.70 6.34 -3.18
C GLY A 37 -8.59 5.09 -3.16
N SER A 38 -9.63 5.02 -2.31
CA SER A 38 -10.53 3.85 -2.22
C SER A 38 -11.65 3.87 -3.26
N GLY A 39 -12.07 2.68 -3.68
CA GLY A 39 -13.21 2.47 -4.58
C GLY A 39 -14.52 2.21 -3.80
N PRO A 40 -15.38 1.28 -4.26
CA PRO A 40 -16.56 0.88 -3.52
C PRO A 40 -16.21 0.46 -2.08
N VAL A 41 -17.01 0.90 -1.12
CA VAL A 41 -16.86 0.54 0.30
C VAL A 41 -17.79 -0.62 0.61
N GLN A 42 -17.24 -1.70 1.15
CA GLN A 42 -18.03 -2.83 1.59
C GLN A 42 -18.18 -2.84 3.12
N PHE A 43 -19.35 -3.23 3.60
CA PHE A 43 -19.56 -3.58 5.00
C PHE A 43 -20.49 -4.79 5.10
N ALA A 44 -20.28 -5.62 6.11
CA ALA A 44 -21.10 -6.76 6.43
C ALA A 44 -22.16 -6.37 7.44
N VAL A 45 -23.37 -6.88 7.26
CA VAL A 45 -24.42 -6.85 8.26
C VAL A 45 -24.53 -8.26 8.82
N ASN A 46 -24.34 -8.39 10.14
CA ASN A 46 -24.54 -9.62 10.88
C ASN A 46 -25.66 -9.45 11.90
N ASP A 47 -26.65 -10.32 11.84
CA ASP A 47 -27.71 -10.44 12.83
C ASP A 47 -27.81 -11.92 13.22
N ASP A 48 -27.23 -12.24 14.37
CA ASP A 48 -27.17 -13.63 14.85
C ASP A 48 -28.55 -14.14 15.30
N GLU A 49 -29.45 -13.25 15.77
CA GLU A 49 -30.81 -13.63 16.18
C GLU A 49 -31.70 -13.98 14.99
N ARG A 50 -31.58 -13.20 13.91
CA ARG A 50 -32.35 -13.41 12.67
C ARG A 50 -31.62 -14.31 11.68
N HIS A 51 -30.42 -14.79 12.03
CA HIS A 51 -29.52 -15.57 11.18
C HIS A 51 -29.25 -14.92 9.82
N GLN A 52 -29.14 -13.59 9.78
CA GLN A 52 -28.91 -12.83 8.55
C GLN A 52 -27.47 -12.37 8.47
N ARG A 53 -26.80 -12.75 7.38
CA ARG A 53 -25.45 -12.32 7.05
C ARG A 53 -25.39 -11.96 5.58
N PHE A 54 -25.10 -10.69 5.30
CA PHE A 54 -24.94 -10.22 3.94
C PHE A 54 -23.95 -9.06 3.88
N LEU A 55 -23.37 -8.87 2.71
CA LEU A 55 -22.45 -7.80 2.40
C LEU A 55 -23.20 -6.71 1.64
N VAL A 56 -22.93 -5.48 2.00
CA VAL A 56 -23.41 -4.29 1.31
C VAL A 56 -22.21 -3.59 0.73
N GLU A 57 -22.21 -3.44 -0.59
CA GLU A 57 -21.26 -2.61 -1.30
C GLU A 57 -21.92 -1.27 -1.66
N VAL A 58 -21.24 -0.21 -1.25
CA VAL A 58 -21.62 1.18 -1.47
C VAL A 58 -20.67 1.74 -2.53
N PRO A 59 -21.16 2.13 -3.72
CA PRO A 59 -20.28 2.63 -4.75
C PRO A 59 -19.75 4.01 -4.36
N PHE A 60 -18.43 4.19 -4.44
CA PHE A 60 -17.80 5.50 -4.40
C PHE A 60 -16.91 5.66 -5.64
N PRO A 61 -16.91 6.83 -6.29
CA PRO A 61 -15.89 7.13 -7.28
C PRO A 61 -14.54 7.19 -6.56
N ARG A 62 -13.50 6.63 -7.19
CA ARG A 62 -12.14 6.74 -6.68
C ARG A 62 -11.74 8.22 -6.67
N SER A 63 -11.32 8.72 -5.51
CA SER A 63 -11.00 10.14 -5.30
C SER A 63 -9.83 10.27 -4.33
N ASP A 64 -9.00 11.29 -4.50
CA ASP A 64 -7.85 11.58 -3.63
C ASP A 64 -8.25 12.37 -2.37
N GLU A 65 -9.52 12.73 -2.26
CA GLU A 65 -10.12 13.36 -1.10
C GLU A 65 -11.08 12.40 -0.41
N VAL A 66 -11.35 12.63 0.88
CA VAL A 66 -12.43 11.91 1.57
C VAL A 66 -13.72 12.27 0.83
N SER A 67 -14.33 11.28 0.18
CA SER A 67 -15.58 11.49 -0.56
C SER A 67 -16.71 11.89 0.40
N GLU A 68 -17.71 12.61 -0.12
CA GLU A 68 -18.95 12.89 0.59
C GLU A 68 -19.49 11.63 1.26
N SER A 69 -19.91 11.73 2.52
CA SER A 69 -20.47 10.58 3.24
C SER A 69 -21.84 10.23 2.67
N ARG A 70 -22.09 8.95 2.40
CA ARG A 70 -23.41 8.44 1.99
C ARG A 70 -24.19 7.97 3.20
N ARG A 71 -25.47 8.32 3.27
CA ARG A 71 -26.38 7.87 4.31
C ARG A 71 -27.09 6.60 3.88
N LEU A 72 -27.03 5.59 4.75
CA LEU A 72 -27.73 4.34 4.63
C LEU A 72 -28.68 4.18 5.81
N TRP A 73 -29.79 3.50 5.58
CA TRP A 73 -30.74 3.12 6.62
C TRP A 73 -30.79 1.61 6.72
N LEU A 74 -30.51 1.08 7.90
CA LEU A 74 -30.85 -0.30 8.24
C LEU A 74 -32.22 -0.32 8.91
N ARG A 75 -33.12 -1.16 8.42
CA ARG A 75 -34.50 -1.24 8.91
C ARG A 75 -34.96 -2.68 9.00
N ILE A 76 -35.78 -2.99 10.01
CA ILE A 76 -36.54 -4.25 10.07
C ILE A 76 -37.80 -4.10 9.21
N ASP A 77 -37.93 -4.93 8.18
CA ASP A 77 -39.15 -5.04 7.38
C ASP A 77 -40.26 -5.79 8.12
N GLU A 78 -41.48 -5.74 7.59
CA GLU A 78 -42.65 -6.42 8.19
C GLU A 78 -42.49 -7.95 8.27
N ALA A 79 -41.56 -8.52 7.50
CA ALA A 79 -41.21 -9.94 7.55
C ALA A 79 -40.06 -10.23 8.54
N ASN A 80 -39.75 -9.27 9.41
CA ASN A 80 -38.68 -9.34 10.39
C ASN A 80 -37.30 -9.60 9.76
N ARG A 81 -36.99 -8.94 8.63
CA ARG A 81 -35.68 -9.01 7.98
C ARG A 81 -35.00 -7.65 7.98
N ILE A 82 -33.68 -7.64 8.11
CA ILE A 82 -32.87 -6.43 7.95
C ILE A 82 -32.82 -6.06 6.47
N ARG A 83 -33.18 -4.82 6.18
CA ARG A 83 -33.09 -4.18 4.87
C ARG A 83 -32.13 -3.01 4.94
N VAL A 84 -31.40 -2.79 3.86
CA VAL A 84 -30.51 -1.63 3.73
C VAL A 84 -31.01 -0.76 2.58
N GLU A 85 -31.29 0.49 2.92
CA GLU A 85 -31.80 1.52 2.01
C GLU A 85 -30.75 2.65 1.93
N ALA A 86 -30.71 3.40 0.84
CA ALA A 86 -29.79 4.53 0.65
C ALA A 86 -30.52 5.74 0.05
N ASP A 87 -29.86 6.90 0.06
CA ASP A 87 -30.38 8.11 -0.58
C ASP A 87 -30.75 7.87 -2.04
N ALA A 88 -31.74 8.63 -2.54
CA ALA A 88 -32.17 8.56 -3.92
C ALA A 88 -30.99 8.74 -4.89
N GLY A 89 -30.80 7.76 -5.79
CA GLY A 89 -29.69 7.74 -6.75
C GLY A 89 -28.47 6.90 -6.32
N THR A 90 -28.38 6.48 -5.06
CA THR A 90 -27.36 5.51 -4.62
C THR A 90 -27.83 4.09 -4.90
N ARG A 91 -27.13 3.39 -5.81
CA ARG A 91 -27.36 1.96 -6.08
C ARG A 91 -26.47 1.13 -5.16
N LEU A 92 -27.08 0.44 -4.20
CA LEU A 92 -26.38 -0.53 -3.36
C LEU A 92 -26.32 -1.88 -4.06
N LEU A 93 -25.21 -2.59 -3.90
CA LEU A 93 -25.10 -4.00 -4.26
C LEU A 93 -25.13 -4.83 -2.97
N ILE A 94 -26.12 -5.72 -2.86
CA ILE A 94 -26.28 -6.60 -1.69
C ILE A 94 -25.86 -8.01 -2.12
N LEU A 95 -24.82 -8.54 -1.49
CA LEU A 95 -24.24 -9.85 -1.78
C LEU A 95 -24.48 -10.80 -0.61
N PRO A 96 -24.71 -12.10 -0.85
CA PRO A 96 -24.74 -13.09 0.22
C PRO A 96 -23.35 -13.20 0.88
N ALA A 97 -23.29 -13.26 2.21
CA ALA A 97 -22.02 -13.51 2.90
C ALA A 97 -21.56 -14.95 2.62
N ARG A 98 -20.42 -15.13 1.95
CA ARG A 98 -19.80 -16.45 1.75
C ARG A 98 -18.56 -16.58 2.63
N ALA A 99 -18.49 -17.64 3.44
CA ALA A 99 -17.33 -18.00 4.28
C ALA A 99 -16.94 -16.93 5.33
N PRO A 100 -16.06 -17.19 6.32
CA PRO A 100 -15.78 -16.20 7.36
C PRO A 100 -15.09 -14.99 6.74
N LEU A 101 -15.63 -13.81 7.04
CA LEU A 101 -15.05 -12.54 6.63
C LEU A 101 -13.69 -12.38 7.33
N PRO A 102 -12.62 -11.97 6.63
CA PRO A 102 -11.33 -11.72 7.26
C PRO A 102 -11.51 -10.71 8.41
N ALA A 103 -10.85 -10.94 9.54
CA ALA A 103 -10.90 -10.02 10.66
C ALA A 103 -10.38 -8.64 10.23
N ASN A 104 -11.23 -7.60 10.37
CA ASN A 104 -10.87 -6.24 10.07
C ASN A 104 -10.05 -5.64 11.20
N TYR A 105 -8.73 -5.62 11.05
CA TYR A 105 -7.87 -4.82 11.92
C TYR A 105 -7.73 -3.40 11.36
N LEU A 106 -8.83 -2.64 11.34
CA LEU A 106 -8.82 -1.18 11.13
C LEU A 106 -8.97 -0.48 12.48
N SER A 107 -7.98 -0.63 13.35
CA SER A 107 -7.91 0.19 14.56
C SER A 107 -7.19 1.50 14.22
N PRO A 108 -7.68 2.66 14.68
CA PRO A 108 -6.87 3.87 14.70
C PRO A 108 -5.59 3.55 15.46
N VAL A 109 -4.45 3.87 14.85
CA VAL A 109 -3.18 3.74 15.56
C VAL A 109 -3.13 4.94 16.49
N ALA A 110 -3.38 4.72 17.79
CA ALA A 110 -2.89 5.64 18.81
C ALA A 110 -1.41 5.92 18.50
N ALA A 111 -0.92 7.13 18.76
CA ALA A 111 0.46 7.53 18.41
C ALA A 111 1.43 6.36 18.64
N PRO A 112 2.09 5.85 17.58
CA PRO A 112 2.70 4.54 17.63
C PRO A 112 3.78 4.50 18.70
N ALA A 113 3.76 3.47 19.54
CA ALA A 113 4.82 3.27 20.52
C ALA A 113 6.09 2.73 19.84
N ALA A 114 5.94 2.07 18.69
CA ALA A 114 7.03 1.57 17.89
C ALA A 114 6.83 1.73 16.38
N ILE A 115 7.93 1.77 15.62
CA ILE A 115 7.93 1.76 14.15
C ILE A 115 8.85 0.69 13.59
N ASP A 116 8.35 -0.02 12.59
CA ASP A 116 9.13 -0.87 11.69
C ASP A 116 9.20 -0.22 10.31
N MET A 117 10.42 -0.03 9.81
CA MET A 117 10.65 0.61 8.51
C MET A 117 11.48 -0.28 7.59
N ALA A 118 10.89 -0.74 6.50
CA ALA A 118 11.64 -1.35 5.41
C ALA A 118 11.92 -0.28 4.34
N ILE A 119 13.15 -0.22 3.83
CA ILE A 119 13.50 0.59 2.66
C ILE A 119 13.92 -0.38 1.56
N LEU A 120 13.14 -0.43 0.49
CA LEU A 120 13.38 -1.25 -0.68
C LEU A 120 13.90 -0.37 -1.82
N LEU A 121 15.12 -0.68 -2.28
CA LEU A 121 15.82 0.07 -3.31
C LEU A 121 15.87 -0.70 -4.62
N ASP A 122 15.67 0.00 -5.73
CA ASP A 122 16.00 -0.51 -7.06
C ASP A 122 17.52 -0.49 -7.25
N GLY A 123 18.15 -1.67 -7.14
CA GLY A 123 19.58 -1.84 -7.33
C GLY A 123 20.04 -1.59 -8.76
N THR A 124 19.13 -1.67 -9.74
CA THR A 124 19.43 -1.42 -11.15
C THR A 124 19.38 0.07 -11.51
N SER A 125 18.86 0.91 -10.61
CA SER A 125 18.65 2.34 -10.84
C SER A 125 19.93 3.04 -11.30
N ARG A 126 19.77 3.90 -12.31
CA ARG A 126 20.83 4.77 -12.83
C ARG A 126 21.49 5.61 -11.76
N LEU A 127 20.76 5.98 -10.70
CA LEU A 127 21.31 6.75 -9.59
C LEU A 127 22.44 5.98 -8.87
N LEU A 128 22.26 4.68 -8.63
CA LEU A 128 23.29 3.82 -8.03
C LEU A 128 24.44 3.52 -9.00
N ARG A 129 24.16 3.40 -10.31
CA ARG A 129 25.21 3.15 -11.33
C ARG A 129 26.11 4.37 -11.55
N SER A 130 25.55 5.58 -11.51
CA SER A 130 26.28 6.83 -11.78
C SER A 130 27.33 7.14 -10.70
N HIS A 131 27.17 6.61 -9.49
CA HIS A 131 28.17 6.72 -8.41
C HIS A 131 29.53 6.08 -8.77
N ARG A 132 29.60 5.23 -9.81
CA ARG A 132 30.87 4.68 -10.31
C ARG A 132 31.58 5.54 -11.35
N GLN A 133 30.94 6.59 -11.89
CA GLN A 133 31.59 7.48 -12.86
C GLN A 133 32.22 8.67 -12.14
N GLU A 134 33.54 8.83 -12.28
CA GLU A 134 34.28 9.99 -11.77
C GLU A 134 33.69 11.29 -12.34
N GLY A 135 33.28 12.21 -11.47
CA GLY A 135 32.84 13.56 -11.87
C GLY A 135 31.35 13.88 -11.71
N ALA A 136 30.54 12.98 -11.13
CA ALA A 136 29.16 13.32 -10.77
C ALA A 136 29.11 14.38 -9.64
N ASP A 137 28.21 15.34 -9.75
CA ASP A 137 28.01 16.39 -8.74
C ASP A 137 27.55 15.76 -7.41
N PRO A 138 28.31 15.91 -6.30
CA PRO A 138 27.95 15.36 -5.01
C PRO A 138 26.58 15.84 -4.48
N ALA A 139 26.05 16.96 -4.99
CA ALA A 139 24.75 17.48 -4.60
C ALA A 139 23.55 16.71 -5.21
N THR A 140 23.76 15.89 -6.25
CA THR A 140 22.67 15.18 -6.97
C THR A 140 22.90 13.67 -7.14
N GLY A 141 23.94 13.13 -6.50
CA GLY A 141 24.30 11.72 -6.59
C GLY A 141 23.62 10.81 -5.56
N TRP A 142 23.92 9.51 -5.64
CA TRP A 142 23.42 8.49 -4.71
C TRP A 142 23.60 8.85 -3.23
N GLN A 143 24.72 9.49 -2.87
CA GLN A 143 24.96 9.91 -1.49
C GLN A 143 23.97 10.98 -1.01
N ALA A 144 23.60 11.94 -1.86
CA ALA A 144 22.58 12.93 -1.53
C ALA A 144 21.21 12.28 -1.33
N HIS A 145 20.88 11.28 -2.14
CA HIS A 145 19.65 10.49 -1.97
C HIS A 145 19.65 9.65 -0.69
N ILE A 146 20.79 9.04 -0.32
CA ILE A 146 20.96 8.38 0.99
C ILE A 146 20.65 9.37 2.11
N ASP A 147 21.16 10.59 2.03
CA ASP A 147 20.92 11.62 3.03
C ASP A 147 19.44 12.03 3.09
N GLN A 148 18.76 12.18 1.95
CA GLN A 148 17.33 12.46 1.92
C GLN A 148 16.49 11.30 2.50
N LEU A 149 16.83 10.05 2.20
CA LEU A 149 16.19 8.87 2.79
C LEU A 149 16.43 8.80 4.31
N ALA A 150 17.63 9.16 4.77
CA ALA A 150 17.96 9.20 6.19
C ALA A 150 17.18 10.30 6.92
N VAL A 151 17.00 11.47 6.30
CA VAL A 151 16.15 12.55 6.82
C VAL A 151 14.69 12.10 6.89
N LEU A 152 14.16 11.48 5.83
CA LEU A 152 12.80 10.92 5.81
C LEU A 152 12.63 9.93 6.96
N ALA A 153 13.57 8.98 7.09
CA ALA A 153 13.50 7.96 8.12
C ALA A 153 13.52 8.55 9.53
N ALA A 154 14.39 9.54 9.78
CA ALA A 154 14.44 10.26 11.05
C ALA A 154 13.11 10.98 11.34
N ALA A 155 12.52 11.64 10.34
CA ALA A 155 11.24 12.34 10.49
C ALA A 155 10.04 11.39 10.70
N LEU A 156 10.08 10.18 10.11
CA LEU A 156 9.07 9.14 10.31
C LEU A 156 9.08 8.60 11.74
N VAL A 157 10.26 8.45 12.35
CA VAL A 157 10.41 7.86 13.70
C VAL A 157 10.44 8.89 14.83
N ASP A 158 10.35 10.17 14.50
CA ASP A 158 10.34 11.27 15.47
C ASP A 158 9.22 11.10 16.51
N GLY A 159 9.59 11.19 17.80
CA GLY A 159 8.66 11.02 18.93
C GLY A 159 8.26 9.58 19.26
N VAL A 160 8.83 8.57 18.59
CA VAL A 160 8.51 7.14 18.83
C VAL A 160 9.50 6.51 19.80
N ALA A 161 9.01 5.70 20.74
CA ALA A 161 9.85 5.11 21.80
C ALA A 161 10.81 4.03 21.29
N ARG A 162 10.44 3.30 20.23
CA ARG A 162 11.27 2.25 19.62
C ARG A 162 11.12 2.25 18.10
N ALA A 163 12.23 2.35 17.38
CA ALA A 163 12.22 2.20 15.94
C ALA A 163 13.25 1.17 15.49
N ARG A 164 12.93 0.45 14.42
CA ARG A 164 13.83 -0.51 13.77
C ARG A 164 13.66 -0.44 12.26
N PHE A 165 14.74 -0.73 11.53
CA PHE A 165 14.76 -0.62 10.09
C PHE A 165 15.39 -1.84 9.41
N ARG A 166 15.08 -2.01 8.12
CA ARG A 166 15.75 -2.94 7.22
C ARG A 166 15.92 -2.28 5.85
N VAL A 167 17.12 -2.33 5.30
CA VAL A 167 17.38 -1.97 3.90
C VAL A 167 17.43 -3.25 3.08
N LEU A 168 16.67 -3.27 1.99
CA LEU A 168 16.68 -4.30 0.96
C LEU A 168 16.94 -3.62 -0.38
N ALA A 169 17.53 -4.35 -1.32
CA ALA A 169 17.56 -3.91 -2.72
C ALA A 169 17.24 -5.08 -3.64
N TYR A 170 16.63 -4.78 -4.78
CA TYR A 170 16.34 -5.75 -5.81
C TYR A 170 17.14 -5.48 -7.08
N GLY A 171 17.48 -6.55 -7.77
CA GLY A 171 18.12 -6.54 -9.08
C GLY A 171 17.55 -7.67 -9.93
N ASP A 172 18.01 -7.79 -11.16
CA ASP A 172 17.38 -8.70 -12.10
C ASP A 172 17.87 -10.14 -11.94
N HIS A 173 17.07 -11.06 -12.48
CA HIS A 173 17.52 -12.42 -12.72
C HIS A 173 18.57 -12.45 -13.84
N PRO A 174 19.58 -13.32 -13.73
CA PRO A 174 20.48 -13.56 -14.85
C PRO A 174 19.72 -14.17 -16.01
N LEU A 175 19.70 -13.48 -17.16
CA LEU A 175 19.10 -13.99 -18.39
C LEU A 175 19.93 -15.17 -18.93
N SER A 176 19.28 -16.32 -19.16
CA SER A 176 19.91 -17.48 -19.78
C SER A 176 20.41 -17.11 -21.18
N ASP A 177 21.61 -17.56 -21.54
CA ASP A 177 22.24 -17.37 -22.85
C ASP A 177 22.73 -15.95 -23.20
N ILE A 178 22.65 -14.97 -22.30
CA ILE A 178 23.27 -13.66 -22.49
C ILE A 178 24.73 -13.67 -22.00
N LEU A 179 25.65 -13.46 -22.95
CA LEU A 179 27.09 -13.39 -22.69
C LEU A 179 27.58 -11.98 -22.29
N ALA A 180 26.76 -10.95 -22.50
CA ALA A 180 27.11 -9.57 -22.23
C ALA A 180 27.20 -9.31 -20.71
N ASP A 181 28.39 -8.94 -20.23
CA ASP A 181 28.66 -8.77 -18.80
C ASP A 181 27.90 -7.59 -18.18
N ASP A 182 27.54 -6.58 -18.98
CA ASP A 182 26.78 -5.39 -18.57
C ASP A 182 25.28 -5.65 -18.35
N LEU A 183 24.80 -6.85 -18.68
CA LEU A 183 23.44 -7.33 -18.41
C LEU A 183 23.38 -8.35 -17.28
N LYS A 184 24.52 -8.74 -16.70
CA LYS A 184 24.56 -9.70 -15.58
C LYS A 184 24.35 -9.00 -14.25
N SER A 185 23.23 -9.28 -13.60
CA SER A 185 22.99 -8.78 -12.25
C SER A 185 23.94 -9.44 -11.23
N ALA A 186 24.45 -8.65 -10.31
CA ALA A 186 25.23 -9.09 -9.16
C ALA A 186 24.35 -9.76 -8.08
N TYR A 187 23.06 -9.44 -8.03
CA TYR A 187 22.09 -10.03 -7.10
C TYR A 187 20.65 -9.85 -7.60
N VAL A 188 19.79 -10.80 -7.22
CA VAL A 188 18.33 -10.61 -7.33
C VAL A 188 17.81 -9.87 -6.11
N LEU A 189 18.25 -10.27 -4.91
CA LEU A 189 17.95 -9.59 -3.64
C LEU A 189 19.22 -9.35 -2.84
N PHE A 190 19.31 -8.16 -2.25
CA PHE A 190 20.38 -7.74 -1.35
C PHE A 190 19.80 -7.38 0.04
N PRO A 191 20.47 -7.74 1.15
CA PRO A 191 21.65 -8.62 1.23
C PRO A 191 21.39 -10.05 0.72
N PRO A 192 22.41 -10.78 0.21
CA PRO A 192 22.20 -12.10 -0.38
C PRO A 192 21.83 -13.18 0.66
N ASP A 193 22.21 -12.99 1.92
CA ASP A 193 21.87 -13.89 3.03
C ASP A 193 20.41 -13.70 3.49
N PRO A 194 19.54 -14.72 3.35
CA PRO A 194 18.13 -14.64 3.79
C PRO A 194 17.96 -14.36 5.28
N ASP A 195 18.80 -14.92 6.14
CA ASP A 195 18.67 -14.72 7.59
C ASP A 195 19.03 -13.30 7.97
N VAL A 196 19.98 -12.69 7.25
CA VAL A 196 20.21 -11.26 7.35
C VAL A 196 18.98 -10.51 6.89
N ARG A 197 18.40 -10.76 5.71
CA ARG A 197 17.25 -10.00 5.20
C ARG A 197 16.04 -9.97 6.14
N ARG A 198 15.74 -11.09 6.81
CA ARG A 198 14.51 -11.28 7.61
C ARG A 198 14.40 -10.40 8.85
N HIS A 199 15.53 -10.01 9.46
CA HIS A 199 15.51 -9.33 10.75
C HIS A 199 15.43 -7.81 10.59
N PHE A 200 15.08 -7.06 11.63
CA PHE A 200 15.22 -5.60 11.64
C PHE A 200 16.35 -5.19 12.57
N THR A 201 17.06 -4.12 12.22
CA THR A 201 18.12 -3.52 13.03
C THR A 201 17.55 -2.35 13.85
N PRO A 202 17.92 -2.17 15.13
CA PRO A 202 17.55 -0.97 15.88
C PRO A 202 17.92 0.32 15.13
N PHE A 203 17.01 1.28 15.10
CA PHE A 203 17.19 2.50 14.32
C PHE A 203 18.18 3.46 14.97
N THR A 204 19.17 3.86 14.18
CA THR A 204 19.93 5.10 14.34
C THR A 204 20.19 5.65 12.93
N VAL A 205 20.30 6.98 12.80
CA VAL A 205 20.58 7.61 11.50
C VAL A 205 21.89 7.10 10.90
N ASP A 206 22.93 6.92 11.72
CA ASP A 206 24.23 6.44 11.27
C ASP A 206 24.20 4.98 10.80
N ALA A 207 23.50 4.10 11.54
CA ALA A 207 23.34 2.69 11.12
C ALA A 207 22.54 2.59 9.82
N LEU A 208 21.51 3.43 9.65
CA LEU A 208 20.73 3.47 8.42
C LEU A 208 21.59 3.95 7.24
N ARG A 209 22.30 5.07 7.38
CA ARG A 209 23.21 5.59 6.35
C ARG A 209 24.23 4.55 5.94
N LYS A 210 24.83 3.85 6.92
CA LYS A 210 25.77 2.76 6.66
C LYS A 210 25.10 1.66 5.83
N ALA A 211 23.94 1.15 6.25
CA ALA A 211 23.24 0.09 5.53
C ALA A 211 22.83 0.51 4.10
N LEU A 212 22.38 1.75 3.91
CA LEU A 212 22.07 2.30 2.58
C LEU A 212 23.32 2.40 1.69
N SER A 213 24.47 2.80 2.27
CA SER A 213 25.75 2.89 1.54
C SER A 213 26.35 1.54 1.15
N GLU A 214 25.95 0.45 1.83
CA GLU A 214 26.40 -0.91 1.52
C GLU A 214 25.69 -1.50 0.28
N VAL A 215 24.58 -0.88 -0.17
CA VAL A 215 23.89 -1.30 -1.39
C VAL A 215 24.73 -0.93 -2.60
N VAL A 216 25.18 -1.93 -3.34
CA VAL A 216 25.99 -1.77 -4.54
C VAL A 216 25.08 -1.78 -5.76
N GLY A 217 25.18 -0.79 -6.64
CA GLY A 217 24.44 -0.80 -7.90
C GLY A 217 24.74 -2.05 -8.74
N THR A 218 23.71 -2.60 -9.38
CA THR A 218 23.77 -3.82 -10.18
C THR A 218 23.32 -3.60 -11.62
N SER A 219 23.82 -4.45 -12.51
CA SER A 219 23.37 -4.55 -13.89
C SER A 219 22.02 -5.26 -13.98
N GLY A 220 21.33 -5.13 -15.12
CA GLY A 220 19.99 -5.67 -15.30
C GLY A 220 19.47 -5.44 -16.72
N GLY A 221 18.66 -6.38 -17.20
CA GLY A 221 18.01 -6.37 -18.52
C GLY A 221 16.60 -6.96 -18.51
N ASP A 222 16.07 -7.33 -17.34
CA ASP A 222 14.73 -7.88 -17.15
C ASP A 222 14.11 -7.38 -15.84
N PHE A 223 13.53 -6.19 -15.93
CA PHE A 223 13.17 -5.36 -14.78
C PHE A 223 11.89 -5.79 -14.07
N ILE A 224 11.06 -6.62 -14.71
CA ILE A 224 9.63 -6.71 -14.42
C ILE A 224 9.30 -7.72 -13.31
N ASP A 225 10.14 -8.73 -13.10
CA ASP A 225 9.88 -9.74 -12.07
C ASP A 225 10.51 -9.39 -10.71
N ALA A 226 11.61 -8.63 -10.72
CA ALA A 226 12.43 -8.40 -9.54
C ALA A 226 11.72 -7.61 -8.43
N LEU A 227 10.88 -6.62 -8.80
CA LEU A 227 10.08 -5.88 -7.82
C LEU A 227 9.02 -6.77 -7.15
N GLY A 228 8.41 -7.69 -7.91
CA GLY A 228 7.42 -8.64 -7.38
C GLY A 228 8.02 -9.57 -6.32
N GLU A 229 9.19 -10.15 -6.60
CA GLU A 229 9.92 -11.00 -5.65
C GLU A 229 10.40 -10.24 -4.42
N ALA A 230 10.81 -8.98 -4.59
CA ALA A 230 11.21 -8.15 -3.47
C ALA A 230 10.04 -7.78 -2.56
N LEU A 231 8.87 -7.53 -3.13
CA LEU A 231 7.63 -7.35 -2.37
C LEU A 231 7.22 -8.65 -1.67
N ASP A 232 7.38 -9.81 -2.31
CA ASP A 232 7.14 -11.13 -1.70
C ASP A 232 8.03 -11.34 -0.46
N GLU A 233 9.33 -11.04 -0.56
CA GLU A 233 10.27 -11.07 0.57
C GLU A 233 9.81 -10.13 1.70
N CYS A 234 9.38 -8.90 1.35
CA CYS A 234 8.83 -7.95 2.33
C CYS A 234 7.55 -8.49 2.99
N ALA A 235 6.68 -9.16 2.23
CA ALA A 235 5.37 -9.61 2.69
C ALA A 235 5.45 -10.84 3.61
N PHE A 236 6.27 -11.81 3.22
CA PHE A 236 6.21 -13.16 3.80
C PHE A 236 7.46 -13.55 4.58
N ALA A 237 8.64 -13.02 4.24
CA ALA A 237 9.89 -13.38 4.92
C ALA A 237 10.25 -12.40 6.03
N LEU A 238 10.00 -11.10 5.83
CA LEU A 238 10.43 -10.07 6.78
C LEU A 238 9.69 -10.18 8.12
N HIS A 239 10.44 -10.19 9.22
CA HIS A 239 9.90 -10.37 10.59
C HIS A 239 9.33 -9.06 11.15
N TRP A 240 8.24 -8.56 10.54
CA TRP A 240 7.43 -7.46 11.08
C TRP A 240 6.98 -7.75 12.52
N ASP A 241 6.92 -6.72 13.35
CA ASP A 241 6.49 -6.86 14.75
C ASP A 241 4.98 -6.79 14.75
N ASP A 242 4.32 -7.89 15.07
CA ASP A 242 2.86 -8.03 15.02
C ASP A 242 2.14 -7.30 16.18
N ALA A 243 2.86 -6.62 17.09
CA ALA A 243 2.25 -5.80 18.13
C ALA A 243 1.34 -4.70 17.55
N THR A 244 0.17 -4.52 18.16
CA THR A 244 -0.85 -3.53 17.73
C THR A 244 -0.40 -2.08 17.93
N THR A 245 0.64 -1.86 18.71
CA THR A 245 1.25 -0.54 18.96
C THR A 245 2.39 -0.20 18.00
N THR A 246 2.74 -1.12 17.11
CA THR A 246 3.78 -0.92 16.09
C THR A 246 3.17 -0.48 14.77
N ARG A 247 3.62 0.65 14.24
CA ARG A 247 3.27 1.11 12.89
C ARG A 247 4.33 0.65 11.90
N ARG A 248 3.91 0.19 10.73
CA ARG A 248 4.80 -0.47 9.76
C ARG A 248 4.79 0.29 8.45
N VAL A 249 5.97 0.61 7.93
CA VAL A 249 6.12 1.37 6.69
C VAL A 249 7.14 0.69 5.78
N LEU A 250 6.82 0.62 4.49
CA LEU A 250 7.71 0.22 3.42
C LEU A 250 7.95 1.43 2.51
N VAL A 251 9.20 1.87 2.42
CA VAL A 251 9.62 2.92 1.50
C VAL A 251 10.21 2.24 0.27
N ILE A 252 9.60 2.44 -0.90
CA ILE A 252 10.10 1.91 -2.18
C ILE A 252 10.72 3.07 -2.94
N SER A 253 11.97 2.93 -3.36
CA SER A 253 12.67 3.95 -4.15
C SER A 253 13.32 3.32 -5.37
N GLY A 254 12.89 3.72 -6.56
CA GLY A 254 13.36 3.09 -7.79
C GLY A 254 12.80 3.69 -9.08
N GLU A 255 13.15 3.07 -10.21
CA GLU A 255 12.66 3.43 -11.54
C GLU A 255 12.09 2.25 -12.33
N SER A 256 12.40 1.02 -11.90
CA SER A 256 12.01 -0.21 -12.57
C SER A 256 10.60 -0.66 -12.17
N PRO A 257 9.68 -0.87 -13.14
CA PRO A 257 8.35 -1.39 -12.87
C PRO A 257 8.39 -2.88 -12.53
N GLY A 258 7.36 -3.38 -11.83
CA GLY A 258 7.08 -4.80 -11.67
C GLY A 258 5.89 -5.30 -12.51
N LEU A 259 5.67 -6.62 -12.55
CA LEU A 259 4.55 -7.26 -13.24
C LEU A 259 3.22 -7.09 -12.49
N THR A 260 2.19 -6.60 -13.18
CA THR A 260 0.81 -6.56 -12.66
C THR A 260 -0.09 -7.51 -13.44
N LEU A 261 -0.63 -8.56 -12.79
CA LEU A 261 -1.53 -9.53 -13.43
C LEU A 261 -3.03 -9.19 -13.35
N LEU A 262 -3.42 -8.25 -12.47
CA LEU A 262 -4.82 -7.92 -12.20
C LEU A 262 -5.35 -6.69 -12.95
N ASP A 263 -4.49 -5.97 -13.66
CA ASP A 263 -4.90 -4.84 -14.51
C ASP A 263 -5.29 -5.41 -15.89
N ASP A 264 -6.60 -5.53 -16.12
CA ASP A 264 -7.21 -6.00 -17.38
C ASP A 264 -6.88 -5.11 -18.58
N LYS A 265 -6.24 -3.95 -18.34
CA LYS A 265 -5.69 -3.05 -19.35
C LYS A 265 -4.16 -3.06 -19.44
N ALA A 266 -3.46 -3.80 -18.57
CA ALA A 266 -2.00 -3.92 -18.63
C ALA A 266 -1.60 -4.99 -19.63
N GLU A 267 -1.71 -4.68 -20.93
CA GLU A 267 -0.81 -5.32 -21.88
C GLU A 267 0.62 -4.90 -21.50
N LEU A 268 1.48 -5.89 -21.23
CA LEU A 268 2.89 -5.61 -21.02
C LEU A 268 3.43 -4.84 -22.24
N PRO A 269 4.05 -3.66 -22.05
CA PRO A 269 4.54 -2.87 -23.18
C PRO A 269 5.59 -3.66 -23.96
N ALA A 270 5.70 -3.44 -25.27
CA ALA A 270 6.74 -4.09 -26.08
C ALA A 270 8.14 -3.84 -25.47
N GLY A 271 8.94 -4.90 -25.34
CA GLY A 271 10.23 -4.88 -24.64
C GLY A 271 10.17 -5.29 -23.16
N ALA A 272 8.97 -5.43 -22.58
CA ALA A 272 8.77 -6.13 -21.32
C ALA A 272 9.02 -7.63 -21.53
N ASN A 273 10.13 -8.16 -21.02
CA ASN A 273 10.32 -9.60 -20.92
C ASN A 273 9.52 -10.10 -19.73
N GLY A 274 8.22 -10.31 -19.92
CA GLY A 274 7.43 -11.16 -19.02
C GLY A 274 7.84 -12.62 -19.21
N VAL A 275 9.09 -12.98 -18.88
CA VAL A 275 9.34 -14.37 -18.52
C VAL A 275 8.35 -14.64 -17.37
N ALA A 276 7.67 -15.77 -17.39
CA ALA A 276 6.65 -16.05 -16.37
C ALA A 276 7.32 -16.24 -14.99
N GLY A 277 7.71 -15.14 -14.34
CA GLY A 277 8.15 -15.05 -12.98
C GLY A 277 7.03 -15.44 -12.02
N ARG A 278 7.43 -15.91 -10.84
CA ARG A 278 6.52 -16.53 -9.87
C ARG A 278 5.63 -15.53 -9.12
N ALA A 279 5.91 -14.23 -9.18
CA ALA A 279 5.29 -13.22 -8.32
C ALA A 279 4.89 -11.95 -9.09
N ASP A 280 3.59 -11.66 -9.12
CA ASP A 280 3.09 -10.33 -9.47
C ASP A 280 3.27 -9.35 -8.30
N ILE A 281 3.18 -8.04 -8.54
CA ILE A 281 3.31 -7.04 -7.47
C ILE A 281 2.05 -6.90 -6.62
N GLU A 282 0.87 -7.26 -7.13
CA GLU A 282 -0.42 -6.99 -6.46
C GLU A 282 -0.67 -7.96 -5.31
N THR A 283 -0.38 -9.25 -5.49
CA THR A 283 -0.53 -10.27 -4.45
C THR A 283 0.26 -9.94 -3.17
N PRO A 284 1.60 -9.74 -3.20
CA PRO A 284 2.36 -9.41 -2.00
C PRO A 284 2.02 -8.02 -1.45
N LEU A 285 1.72 -7.04 -2.31
CA LEU A 285 1.31 -5.70 -1.89
C LEU A 285 -0.04 -5.73 -1.15
N ALA A 286 -1.01 -6.49 -1.65
CA ALA A 286 -2.28 -6.70 -1.00
C ALA A 286 -2.08 -7.37 0.37
N TYR A 287 -1.21 -8.38 0.46
CA TYR A 287 -0.89 -9.03 1.74
C TYR A 287 -0.21 -8.07 2.74
N LEU A 288 0.76 -7.28 2.29
CA LEU A 288 1.42 -6.25 3.10
C LEU A 288 0.39 -5.27 3.69
N HIS A 289 -0.52 -4.74 2.86
CA HIS A 289 -1.55 -3.82 3.32
C HIS A 289 -2.60 -4.50 4.21
N GLN A 290 -3.16 -5.63 3.79
CA GLN A 290 -4.34 -6.24 4.43
C GLN A 290 -3.99 -7.10 5.63
N CYS A 291 -2.93 -7.89 5.55
CA CYS A 291 -2.55 -8.83 6.59
C CYS A 291 -1.53 -8.22 7.54
N ARG A 292 -0.58 -7.43 7.02
CA ARG A 292 0.48 -6.82 7.84
C ARG A 292 0.21 -5.35 8.18
N GLY A 293 -0.78 -4.69 7.59
CA GLY A 293 -1.04 -3.27 7.87
C GLY A 293 0.16 -2.37 7.56
N VAL A 294 0.98 -2.75 6.59
CA VAL A 294 2.14 -1.98 6.12
C VAL A 294 1.65 -0.85 5.22
N GLU A 295 2.11 0.37 5.47
CA GLU A 295 1.87 1.52 4.59
C GLU A 295 3.04 1.67 3.62
N VAL A 296 2.75 1.96 2.35
CA VAL A 296 3.78 2.09 1.32
C VAL A 296 3.98 3.56 0.97
N LEU A 297 5.24 3.99 0.99
CA LEU A 297 5.70 5.27 0.43
C LEU A 297 6.50 4.97 -0.83
N ALA A 298 6.28 5.71 -1.91
CA ALA A 298 6.97 5.49 -3.18
C ALA A 298 7.74 6.73 -3.64
N ILE A 299 8.99 6.54 -4.04
CA ILE A 299 9.86 7.59 -4.59
C ILE A 299 10.31 7.14 -5.98
N TYR A 300 9.73 7.74 -7.02
CA TYR A 300 9.99 7.38 -8.41
C TYR A 300 11.15 8.19 -9.02
N HIS A 301 12.17 7.51 -9.51
CA HIS A 301 13.30 8.11 -10.22
C HIS A 301 12.97 8.18 -11.73
N GLY A 302 12.30 9.24 -12.14
CA GLY A 302 11.90 9.42 -13.54
C GLY A 302 13.09 9.45 -14.52
N ALA A 303 12.83 9.13 -15.79
CA ALA A 303 13.81 9.33 -16.86
C ALA A 303 14.24 10.82 -17.01
N PRO A 304 15.54 11.10 -17.22
CA PRO A 304 16.04 12.41 -17.61
C PRO A 304 15.23 12.95 -18.79
N ALA A 305 15.00 14.26 -18.79
CA ALA A 305 14.24 14.94 -19.85
C ALA A 305 14.80 14.67 -21.28
N GLN A 306 16.10 14.38 -21.38
CA GLN A 306 16.80 14.07 -22.64
C GLN A 306 16.38 12.74 -23.27
N LEU A 307 16.03 11.73 -22.46
CA LEU A 307 15.43 10.47 -22.95
C LEU A 307 13.98 10.66 -23.40
N LYS A 308 13.33 11.76 -22.98
CA LYS A 308 11.92 12.03 -23.27
C LYS A 308 11.68 12.69 -24.64
N LEU A 309 12.70 13.17 -25.36
CA LEU A 309 12.47 14.16 -26.44
C LEU A 309 12.86 13.84 -27.89
N ASP A 310 13.76 12.91 -28.24
CA ASP A 310 14.36 12.98 -29.60
C ASP A 310 14.13 11.78 -30.54
N GLY A 311 13.39 10.75 -30.15
CA GLY A 311 13.18 9.55 -30.98
C GLY A 311 11.75 9.43 -31.53
N SER A 312 11.57 9.56 -32.85
CA SER A 312 10.32 9.23 -33.55
C SER A 312 10.25 7.77 -34.05
N GLY A 313 11.19 6.92 -33.63
CA GLY A 313 11.25 5.50 -33.99
C GLY A 313 10.48 4.60 -33.02
N PRO A 314 10.11 3.36 -33.43
CA PRO A 314 9.33 2.42 -32.62
C PRO A 314 9.97 2.10 -31.26
N ILE A 315 11.30 1.97 -31.20
CA ILE A 315 12.06 1.77 -29.94
C ILE A 315 11.81 2.90 -28.93
N ALA A 316 11.70 4.15 -29.39
CA ALA A 316 11.44 5.29 -28.52
C ALA A 316 9.99 5.32 -28.01
N THR A 317 9.04 4.79 -28.79
CA THR A 317 7.65 4.61 -28.37
C THR A 317 7.56 3.54 -27.28
N ASP A 318 8.22 2.40 -27.46
CA ASP A 318 8.22 1.29 -26.51
C ASP A 318 8.83 1.69 -25.16
N ILE A 319 9.99 2.36 -25.19
CA ILE A 319 10.64 2.92 -23.99
C ILE A 319 9.72 3.92 -23.29
N ARG A 320 9.04 4.80 -24.03
CA ARG A 320 8.12 5.79 -23.44
C ARG A 320 6.95 5.10 -22.74
N SER A 321 6.36 4.08 -23.36
CA SER A 321 5.27 3.29 -22.76
C SER A 321 5.72 2.61 -21.47
N MET A 322 6.92 2.03 -21.45
CA MET A 322 7.48 1.41 -20.24
C MET A 322 7.74 2.43 -19.13
N LEU A 323 8.28 3.61 -19.46
CA LEU A 323 8.49 4.69 -18.48
C LEU A 323 7.18 5.24 -17.91
N GLN A 324 6.15 5.38 -18.74
CA GLN A 324 4.81 5.78 -18.30
C GLN A 324 4.17 4.71 -17.42
N TYR A 325 4.37 3.43 -17.76
CA TYR A 325 3.90 2.30 -16.95
C TYR A 325 4.56 2.30 -15.57
N ALA A 326 5.89 2.47 -15.50
CA ALA A 326 6.62 2.57 -14.24
C ALA A 326 6.19 3.77 -13.39
N GLU A 327 6.07 4.95 -14.00
CA GLU A 327 5.58 6.15 -13.33
C GLU A 327 4.18 5.92 -12.73
N ARG A 328 3.25 5.42 -13.52
CA ARG A 328 1.89 5.09 -13.05
C ARG A 328 1.92 4.08 -11.90
N GLN A 329 2.77 3.06 -12.00
CA GLN A 329 2.86 2.04 -10.96
C GLN A 329 3.35 2.63 -9.63
N PHE A 330 4.41 3.42 -9.64
CA PHE A 330 4.91 4.06 -8.42
C PHE A 330 3.95 5.11 -7.86
N MET A 331 3.37 5.92 -8.73
CA MET A 331 2.55 7.08 -8.32
C MET A 331 1.13 6.70 -7.91
N GLU A 332 0.58 5.60 -8.45
CA GLU A 332 -0.83 5.25 -8.27
C GLU A 332 -1.07 3.81 -7.79
N GLN A 333 -0.17 2.87 -8.12
CA GLN A 333 -0.39 1.46 -7.85
C GLN A 333 0.22 1.00 -6.53
N LEU A 334 1.50 1.28 -6.30
CA LEU A 334 2.20 0.84 -5.09
C LEU A 334 1.68 1.49 -3.81
N VAL A 335 1.13 2.69 -3.90
CA VAL A 335 0.68 3.48 -2.75
C VAL A 335 -0.83 3.42 -2.56
N CYS A 336 -1.25 3.57 -1.30
CA CYS A 336 -2.68 3.69 -0.96
C CYS A 336 -3.22 5.12 -1.14
N SER A 337 -2.35 6.13 -1.26
CA SER A 337 -2.71 7.52 -1.56
C SER A 337 -1.63 8.15 -2.44
N PRO A 338 -1.99 8.93 -3.47
CA PRO A 338 -1.00 9.62 -4.31
C PRO A 338 -0.08 10.56 -3.53
N ARG A 339 -0.51 11.07 -2.37
CA ARG A 339 0.32 11.92 -1.50
C ARG A 339 1.42 11.16 -0.74
N LEU A 340 1.41 9.83 -0.79
CA LEU A 340 2.50 8.98 -0.32
C LEU A 340 3.46 8.59 -1.45
N ALA A 341 3.23 9.09 -2.66
CA ALA A 341 4.13 8.95 -3.77
C ALA A 341 4.69 10.32 -4.18
N CYS A 342 5.95 10.34 -4.60
CA CYS A 342 6.58 11.53 -5.17
C CYS A 342 7.61 11.12 -6.23
N THR A 343 7.96 12.06 -7.09
CA THR A 343 9.15 11.90 -7.94
C THR A 343 10.39 12.25 -7.12
N ALA A 344 11.55 11.70 -7.49
CA ALA A 344 12.82 12.04 -6.85
C ALA A 344 13.17 13.54 -6.98
N VAL A 345 12.67 14.22 -8.03
CA VAL A 345 12.87 15.66 -8.24
C VAL A 345 12.08 16.48 -7.24
N ASP A 346 10.86 16.06 -6.93
CA ASP A 346 9.94 16.75 -6.01
C ASP A 346 10.01 16.15 -4.59
N PHE A 347 11.00 15.30 -4.32
CA PHE A 347 11.10 14.58 -3.06
C PHE A 347 11.47 15.52 -1.91
N ASN A 348 10.47 15.80 -1.07
CA ASN A 348 10.63 16.50 0.20
C ASN A 348 10.40 15.52 1.37
N PRO A 349 11.48 15.10 2.08
CA PRO A 349 11.39 14.18 3.20
C PRO A 349 10.43 14.62 4.32
N ASP A 350 10.43 15.90 4.67
CA ASP A 350 9.66 16.44 5.79
C ASP A 350 8.16 16.49 5.45
N GLU A 351 7.82 16.89 4.22
CA GLU A 351 6.43 16.90 3.76
C GLU A 351 5.85 15.49 3.67
N LEU A 352 6.61 14.53 3.13
CA LEU A 352 6.18 13.14 3.02
C LEU A 352 5.99 12.51 4.41
N ALA A 353 6.95 12.71 5.33
CA ALA A 353 6.84 12.24 6.71
C ALA A 353 5.68 12.91 7.47
N SER A 354 5.49 14.22 7.29
CA SER A 354 4.38 14.97 7.89
C SER A 354 3.04 14.43 7.40
N HIS A 355 2.90 14.22 6.08
CA HIS A 355 1.70 13.66 5.52
C HIS A 355 1.43 12.26 6.07
N TRP A 356 2.43 11.37 6.06
CA TRP A 356 2.29 10.03 6.62
C TRP A 356 1.92 10.05 8.12
N ARG A 357 2.55 10.90 8.94
CA ARG A 357 2.20 11.06 10.36
C ARG A 357 0.79 11.62 10.57
N SER A 358 0.28 12.42 9.63
CA SER A 358 -1.10 12.94 9.67
C SER A 358 -2.16 11.86 9.45
N LEU A 359 -1.79 10.72 8.84
CA LEU A 359 -2.68 9.58 8.66
C LEU A 359 -2.95 8.92 10.01
N ARG A 360 -4.16 9.15 10.54
CA ARG A 360 -4.62 8.59 11.83
C ARG A 360 -4.95 7.11 11.78
N ILE A 361 -5.08 6.54 10.58
CA ILE A 361 -5.43 5.13 10.36
C ILE A 361 -4.53 4.62 9.22
N PRO A 362 -3.80 3.50 9.39
CA PRO A 362 -3.03 2.92 8.32
C PRO A 362 -3.95 2.62 7.14
N MET A 363 -3.60 3.14 5.97
CA MET A 363 -4.42 2.96 4.77
C MET A 363 -4.22 1.54 4.23
N ARG A 364 -5.33 0.82 4.01
CA ARG A 364 -5.32 -0.50 3.37
C ARG A 364 -5.91 -0.42 1.97
N ARG A 365 -5.23 -1.01 1.00
CA ARG A 365 -5.78 -1.36 -0.31
C ARG A 365 -6.73 -2.55 -0.15
N PHE A 366 -7.98 -2.41 -0.59
CA PHE A 366 -9.03 -3.43 -0.47
C PHE A 366 -9.25 -3.90 0.98
N ALA A 367 -9.61 -2.97 1.87
CA ALA A 367 -10.06 -3.35 3.20
C ALA A 367 -11.20 -4.37 3.10
N GLY A 368 -11.11 -5.44 3.90
CA GLY A 368 -12.26 -6.32 4.13
C GLY A 368 -13.47 -5.50 4.58
N PRO A 369 -14.68 -6.05 4.39
CA PRO A 369 -15.90 -5.30 4.65
C PRO A 369 -16.04 -5.01 6.13
N ALA A 370 -16.14 -3.75 6.55
CA ALA A 370 -16.39 -3.38 7.95
C ALA A 370 -17.59 -4.15 8.52
N ILE A 371 -17.58 -4.62 9.76
CA ILE A 371 -18.70 -5.42 10.29
C ILE A 371 -19.64 -4.53 11.12
N VAL A 372 -20.93 -4.61 10.78
CA VAL A 372 -22.04 -4.01 11.51
C VAL A 372 -22.87 -5.15 12.10
N THR A 373 -22.96 -5.19 13.43
CA THR A 373 -23.73 -6.20 14.18
C THR A 373 -25.04 -5.58 14.66
N VAL A 374 -26.16 -6.23 14.32
CA VAL A 374 -27.49 -5.85 14.82
C VAL A 374 -27.83 -6.79 15.97
N ASN A 375 -27.83 -6.27 17.20
CA ASN A 375 -28.21 -7.03 18.38
C ASN A 375 -29.71 -6.89 18.61
N GLY A 376 -30.46 -7.99 18.75
CA GLY A 376 -31.79 -7.87 19.34
C GLY A 376 -31.70 -7.77 20.86
N ALA A 377 -32.70 -7.13 21.45
CA ALA A 377 -32.86 -7.17 22.90
C ALA A 377 -33.31 -8.57 23.30
N SER A 378 -32.36 -9.41 23.71
CA SER A 378 -32.71 -10.59 24.50
C SER A 378 -33.22 -10.13 25.87
N GLY A 379 -34.52 -9.86 25.93
CA GLY A 379 -35.27 -9.81 27.17
C GLY A 379 -35.25 -11.19 27.84
N ARG A 380 -34.14 -11.52 28.52
CA ARG A 380 -34.18 -12.46 29.65
C ARG A 380 -34.58 -11.66 30.88
N SER A 381 -35.87 -11.37 30.98
CA SER A 381 -36.51 -11.17 32.27
C SER A 381 -36.49 -12.52 33.00
N GLY A 382 -35.57 -12.65 33.96
CA GLY A 382 -35.73 -13.61 35.06
C GLY A 382 -36.71 -13.09 36.09
#